data_AF-A0A7V2AW38-F1
#
_entry.id   AF-A0A7V2AW38-F1
#
_cell.length_a   1.000
_cell.length_b   1.000
_cell.length_c   1.000
_cell.angle_alpha   90.00
_cell.angle_beta   90.00
_cell.angle_gamma   90.00
#
_symmetry.space_group_name_H-M   'P 1'
#
loop_
_entity.id
_entity.type
_entity.pdbx_description
1 polymer ?
#
loop_
_entity_poly.entity_id
_entity_poly.type
_entity_poly.pdbx_seq_one_letter_code
_entity_poly.pdbx_strand_id
1 'polypeptide(L)' 'MAKRLEIYKCDMCGNIIEVLHGGAGKLVCCGQEMKVFVEKTADFTTEKHVPVIEKI' A
#
# COMPACT_ATOMS: atom_id res chain seq x y z
N MET A 1 -3.20 -8.02 -10.71
CA MET A 1 -4.60 -7.62 -10.44
C MET A 1 -4.62 -6.85 -9.15
N ALA A 2 -5.36 -5.76 -9.09
CA ALA A 2 -5.53 -4.97 -7.87
C ALA A 2 -6.58 -5.64 -6.97
N LYS A 3 -6.29 -5.76 -5.67
CA LYS A 3 -7.21 -6.31 -4.67
C LYS A 3 -7.64 -5.23 -3.70
N ARG A 4 -8.83 -5.41 -3.12
CA ARG A 4 -9.39 -4.48 -2.14
C ARG A 4 -8.44 -4.33 -0.94
N LEU A 5 -8.32 -3.11 -0.41
CA LEU A 5 -7.42 -2.68 0.67
C LEU A 5 -5.93 -2.59 0.32
N GLU A 6 -5.51 -2.98 -0.89
CA GLU A 6 -4.13 -2.74 -1.30
C GLU A 6 -3.87 -1.25 -1.48
N ILE A 7 -2.68 -0.81 -1.06
CA ILE A 7 -2.19 0.55 -1.25
C ILE A 7 -1.21 0.58 -2.41
N TYR A 8 -1.39 1.55 -3.31
CA TYR A 8 -0.51 1.77 -4.45
C TYR A 8 0.07 3.18 -4.43
N LYS A 9 1.33 3.31 -4.86
CA LYS A 9 2.01 4.61 -5.02
C LYS A 9 2.57 4.77 -6.43
N CYS A 10 2.44 5.98 -6.97
CA CYS A 10 3.20 6.43 -8.14
C CYS A 10 4.56 6.99 -7.68
N ASP A 11 5.66 6.39 -8.12
CA ASP A 11 7.00 6.83 -7.73
C ASP A 11 7.46 8.12 -8.45
N MET A 12 6.73 8.60 -9.46
CA MET A 12 7.04 9.87 -10.13
C MET A 12 6.34 11.09 -9.53
N CYS A 13 5.00 11.06 -9.42
CA CYS A 13 4.25 12.21 -8.89
C CYS A 13 3.92 12.10 -7.40
N GLY A 14 4.12 10.93 -6.78
CA GLY A 14 3.85 10.71 -5.37
C GLY A 14 2.39 10.39 -5.02
N ASN A 15 1.48 10.28 -6.00
CA ASN A 15 0.08 9.91 -5.74
C ASN A 15 0.00 8.54 -5.04
N ILE A 16 -0.81 8.47 -3.98
CA ILE A 16 -1.12 7.26 -3.21
C ILE A 16 -2.62 7.03 -3.24
N ILE A 17 -3.04 5.80 -3.52
CA ILE A 17 -4.45 5.40 -3.51
C ILE A 17 -4.66 4.07 -2.77
N GLU A 18 -5.86 3.87 -2.25
CA GLU A 18 -6.34 2.60 -1.73
C GLU A 18 -7.37 2.01 -2.68
N VAL A 19 -7.32 0.70 -2.89
CA VAL A 19 -8.28 -0.02 -3.75
C VAL A 19 -9.56 -0.32 -2.98
N LEU A 20 -10.67 0.31 -3.38
CA LEU A 20 -12.00 0.01 -2.80
C LEU A 20 -12.71 -1.17 -3.50
N HIS A 21 -12.43 -1.38 -4.78
CA HIS A 21 -12.96 -2.49 -5.58
C HIS A 21 -11.84 -3.09 -6.44
N GLY A 22 -11.66 -4.41 -6.37
CA GLY A 22 -10.60 -5.11 -7.10
C GLY A 22 -10.91 -5.27 -8.59
N GLY A 23 -9.88 -5.55 -9.38
CA GLY A 23 -10.01 -5.74 -10.81
C GLY A 23 -8.77 -6.35 -11.46
N ALA A 24 -8.95 -6.96 -12.64
CA ALA A 24 -7.88 -7.65 -13.36
C ALA A 24 -6.84 -6.68 -13.97
N GLY A 25 -7.22 -5.42 -14.20
CA GLY A 25 -6.35 -4.39 -14.77
C GLY A 25 -5.16 -4.02 -13.88
N LYS A 26 -4.16 -3.37 -14.49
CA LYS A 26 -3.02 -2.76 -13.79
C LYS A 26 -3.28 -1.28 -13.57
N LEU A 27 -2.92 -0.77 -12.40
CA LEU A 27 -3.05 0.65 -12.09
C LEU A 27 -1.89 1.41 -12.72
N VAL A 28 -2.19 2.44 -13.50
CA VAL A 28 -1.20 3.26 -14.22
C VAL A 28 -1.37 4.72 -13.82
N CYS A 29 -0.26 5.36 -13.48
CA CYS A 29 -0.20 6.80 -13.20
C CYS A 29 1.06 7.37 -13.87
N CYS A 30 0.97 8.55 -14.48
CA CYS A 30 2.08 9.18 -15.20
C CYS A 30 2.74 8.28 -16.27
N GLY A 31 1.96 7.41 -16.93
CA GLY A 31 2.44 6.52 -17.99
C GLY A 31 3.20 5.28 -17.52
N GLN A 32 3.26 5.00 -16.21
CA GLN A 32 3.88 3.77 -15.67
C GLN A 32 2.96 3.02 -14.71
N GLU A 33 3.23 1.73 -14.54
CA GLU A 33 2.54 0.91 -13.54
C GLU A 33 2.84 1.42 -12.13
N MET A 34 1.79 1.61 -11.32
CA MET A 34 1.95 2.00 -9.92
C MET A 34 2.52 0.83 -9.11
N LYS A 35 3.28 1.16 -8.06
CA LYS A 35 3.90 0.19 -7.17
C LYS A 35 2.95 -0.19 -6.03
N VAL A 36 2.73 -1.49 -5.82
CA VAL A 36 2.07 -2.02 -4.62
C VAL A 36 2.96 -1.76 -3.40
N PHE A 37 2.39 -1.17 -2.36
CA PHE A 37 3.03 -1.04 -1.05
C PHE A 37 2.60 -2.21 -0.16
N VAL A 38 3.40 -3.27 -0.16
CA VAL A 38 3.19 -4.44 0.70
C VAL A 38 3.57 -4.09 2.14
N GLU A 39 2.72 -4.47 3.09
CA GLU A 39 2.97 -4.27 4.51
C GLU A 39 4.19 -5.09 4.95
N LYS A 40 5.00 -4.51 5.84
CA LYS A 40 6.15 -5.20 6.42
C LYS A 40 5.80 -5.70 7.80
N THR A 41 6.25 -6.89 8.12
CA THR A 41 6.29 -7.42 9.48
C THR A 41 7.71 -7.26 10.01
N ALA A 42 7.85 -6.90 11.28
CA ALA A 42 9.13 -6.73 11.95
C ALA A 42 8.96 -6.98 13.46
N ASP A 43 10.07 -7.26 14.14
CA ASP A 43 10.07 -7.54 15.58
C ASP A 43 9.72 -6.28 16.39
N PHE A 44 8.71 -6.41 17.25
CA PHE A 44 8.16 -5.34 18.09
C PHE A 44 9.13 -4.76 19.12
N THR A 45 10.29 -5.38 19.34
CA THR A 45 11.25 -4.98 20.37
C THR A 45 12.14 -3.81 19.93
N THR A 46 12.35 -3.62 18.62
CA THR A 46 13.22 -2.55 18.09
C THR A 46 12.56 -1.70 17.02
N GLU A 47 11.48 -2.19 16.41
CA GLU A 47 10.81 -1.51 15.31
C GLU A 47 9.96 -0.33 15.79
N LYS A 48 10.07 0.80 15.09
CA LYS A 48 9.36 2.05 15.42
C LYS A 48 8.12 2.29 14.56
N HIS A 49 7.95 1.55 13.46
CA HIS A 49 6.89 1.79 12.48
C HIS A 49 5.71 0.82 12.59
N VAL A 50 5.88 -0.34 13.22
CA VAL A 50 4.77 -1.30 13.39
C VAL A 50 3.77 -0.74 14.40
N PRO A 51 2.48 -0.58 14.03
CA PRO A 51 1.49 0.00 14.92
C PRO A 51 1.23 -0.86 16.18
N VAL A 52 0.98 -0.20 17.31
CA VAL A 52 0.56 -0.83 18.58
C VAL A 52 -0.94 -0.57 18.78
N ILE A 53 -1.71 -1.62 19.10
CA ILE A 53 -3.16 -1.53 19.34
C ILE A 53 -3.41 -1.75 20.83
N GLU A 54 -3.90 -0.72 21.54
CA GLU A 54 -4.30 -0.78 22.95
C GLU A 54 -5.83 -0.76 23.04
N LYS A 55 -6.42 -1.71 23.78
CA LYS A 55 -7.86 -1.74 24.02
C LYS A 55 -8.21 -0.78 25.17
N ILE A 56 -9.25 0.02 24.96
CA ILE A 56 -9.87 0.90 25.96
C ILE A 56 -11.07 0.18 26.57
#